data_AF-U1EUX6-F1
#
_entry.id   AF-U1EUX6-F1
#
_cell.length_a   1.000
_cell.length_b   1.000
_cell.length_c   1.000
_cell.angle_alpha   90.00
_cell.angle_beta   90.00
_cell.angle_gamma   90.00
#
_symmetry.space_group_name_H-M   'P 1'
#
loop_
_entity.id
_entity.type
_entity.pdbx_description
1 polymer ?
#
loop_
_entity_poly.entity_id
_entity_poly.type
_entity_poly.pdbx_seq_one_letter_code
_entity_poly.pdbx_strand_id
1 'polypeptide(L)' 'MVRCVLDGSLVIPDVSRTTPGRGAWLHPRQTCLTAARRGGFARSFRRAVHVSDDLAAVIESC' A
#
# COMPACT_ATOMS: atom_id res chain seq x y z
N MET A 1 8.82 2.13 -7.52
CA MET A 1 8.21 1.32 -6.44
C MET A 1 7.68 2.28 -5.39
N VAL A 2 6.44 2.06 -4.93
CA VAL A 2 5.75 2.86 -3.92
C VAL A 2 5.82 2.11 -2.59
N ARG A 3 6.31 2.76 -1.52
CA ARG A 3 6.25 2.21 -0.17
C ARG A 3 4.84 2.43 0.34
N CYS A 4 4.24 1.38 0.89
CA CYS A 4 2.93 1.40 1.51
C CYS A 4 3.13 1.07 2.98
N VAL A 5 2.46 1.79 3.87
CA VAL A 5 2.51 1.56 5.32
C VAL A 5 1.11 1.38 5.85
N LEU A 6 1.00 0.84 7.06
CA LEU A 6 -0.28 0.68 7.71
C LEU A 6 -0.47 1.73 8.81
N ASP A 7 -1.55 2.49 8.68
CA ASP A 7 -2.09 3.35 9.72
C ASP A 7 -3.37 2.73 10.28
N GLY A 8 -3.34 2.23 11.51
CA GLY A 8 -4.44 1.44 12.07
C GLY A 8 -4.67 0.14 11.28
N SER A 9 -5.73 0.11 10.46
CA SER A 9 -6.04 -0.95 9.49
C SER A 9 -6.03 -0.47 8.04
N LEU A 10 -5.65 0.78 7.79
CA LEU A 10 -5.65 1.43 6.48
C LEU A 10 -4.23 1.39 5.87
N VAL A 11 -4.13 0.93 4.63
CA VAL A 11 -2.91 0.99 3.83
C VAL A 11 -2.84 2.34 3.14
N ILE A 12 -1.79 3.10 3.43
CA ILE A 12 -1.54 4.43 2.86
C ILE A 12 -0.19 4.47 2.12
N PRO A 13 -0.04 5.31 1.09
CA PRO A 13 1.25 5.55 0.47
C PRO A 13 2.20 6.30 1.42
N ASP A 14 3.43 5.80 1.56
CA ASP A 14 4.50 6.41 2.32
C ASP A 14 5.57 6.98 1.38
N VAL A 15 5.27 8.16 0.84
CA VAL A 15 6.12 8.84 -0.15
C VAL A 15 7.44 9.31 0.50
N SER A 16 7.41 9.75 1.76
CA SER A 16 8.61 10.19 2.49
C SER A 16 9.52 9.03 2.89
N ARG A 17 8.99 7.80 2.95
CA ARG A 17 9.71 6.59 3.40
C ARG A 17 10.23 6.69 4.83
N THR A 18 9.63 7.53 5.65
CA THR A 18 10.05 7.78 7.04
C THR A 18 9.07 7.20 8.06
N THR A 19 7.90 6.74 7.63
CA THR A 19 6.86 6.32 8.55
C THR A 19 7.30 5.07 9.34
N PRO A 20 7.20 5.08 10.68
CA PRO A 20 7.61 3.97 11.53
C PRO A 20 6.68 2.77 11.38
N GLY A 21 7.23 1.58 11.61
CA GLY A 21 6.47 0.32 11.56
C GLY A 21 6.70 -0.49 10.28
N ARG A 22 5.81 -1.46 10.06
CA ARG A 22 5.92 -2.41 8.95
C ARG A 22 5.46 -1.74 7.65
N GLY A 23 6.35 -1.72 6.66
CA GLY A 23 6.05 -1.28 5.29
C GLY A 23 6.00 -2.45 4.31
N ALA A 24 5.25 -2.27 3.22
CA ALA A 24 5.22 -3.14 2.05
C ALA A 24 5.59 -2.34 0.81
N TRP A 25 6.17 -2.99 -0.20
CA TRP A 25 6.50 -2.34 -1.46
C TRP A 25 5.54 -2.79 -2.55
N LEU A 26 5.14 -1.85 -3.38
CA LEU A 26 4.29 -2.09 -4.54
C LEU A 26 4.91 -1.48 -5.79
N HIS A 27 4.75 -2.12 -6.94
CA HIS A 27 5.03 -1.47 -8.21
C HIS A 27 3.98 -0.38 -8.50
N PRO A 28 4.35 0.77 -9.09
CA PRO A 28 3.40 1.79 -9.52
C PRO A 28 2.69 1.31 -10.79
N ARG A 29 1.83 0.30 -10.65
CA ARG A 29 1.04 -0.28 -11.74
C ARG A 29 -0.33 -0.66 -11.19
N GLN A 30 -1.38 -0.30 -11.92
CA GLN A 30 -2.75 -0.58 -11.51
C GLN A 30 -3.05 -2.07 -11.35
N THR A 31 -2.42 -2.91 -12.16
CA THR A 31 -2.51 -4.37 -12.06
C THR A 31 -1.94 -4.88 -10.74
N CYS A 32 -0.82 -4.31 -10.28
CA CYS A 32 -0.22 -4.64 -8.99
C CYS A 32 -1.09 -4.18 -7.82
N LEU A 33 -1.68 -2.97 -7.89
CA LEU A 33 -2.63 -2.49 -6.88
C LEU A 33 -3.83 -3.43 -6.77
N THR A 34 -4.41 -3.84 -7.90
CA THR A 34 -5.56 -4.75 -7.95
C THR A 34 -5.23 -6.10 -7.30
N ALA A 35 -4.06 -6.67 -7.61
CA ALA A 35 -3.60 -7.91 -6.97
C ALA A 35 -3.37 -7.73 -5.46
N ALA A 36 -2.83 -6.58 -5.04
CA ALA A 36 -2.58 -6.28 -3.64
C ALA A 36 -3.89 -6.10 -2.83
N ARG A 37 -4.92 -5.46 -3.43
CA ARG A 37 -6.28 -5.32 -2.86
C ARG A 37 -6.96 -6.68 -2.62
N ARG A 38 -6.66 -7.70 -3.43
CA ARG A 38 -7.19 -9.07 -3.27
C ARG A 38 -6.54 -9.87 -2.13
N GLY A 39 -5.66 -9.28 -1.33
CA GLY A 39 -5.06 -9.93 -0.15
C GLY A 39 -3.54 -9.89 -0.10
N GLY A 40 -2.87 -9.34 -1.11
CA GLY A 40 -1.41 -9.15 -1.07
C GLY A 40 -0.97 -8.26 0.10
N PHE A 41 -1.74 -7.22 0.42
CA PHE A 41 -1.46 -6.39 1.60
C PHE A 41 -1.76 -7.11 2.91
N ALA A 42 -2.88 -7.83 2.99
CA ALA A 42 -3.23 -8.59 4.19
C ALA A 42 -2.15 -9.63 4.53
N ARG A 43 -1.58 -10.29 3.51
CA ARG A 43 -0.43 -11.20 3.67
C ARG A 43 0.82 -10.48 4.15
N SER A 44 1.15 -9.33 3.56
CA SER A 44 2.35 -8.55 3.89
C SER A 44 2.30 -7.99 5.32
N PHE A 45 1.15 -7.45 5.72
CA PHE A 45 0.92 -6.85 7.04
C PHE A 45 0.46 -7.85 8.10
N ARG A 46 0.13 -9.08 7.71
CA ARG A 46 -0.35 -10.18 8.57
C ARG A 46 -1.61 -9.84 9.37
N ARG A 47 -2.52 -9.08 8.78
CA ARG A 47 -3.84 -8.74 9.33
C ARG A 47 -4.80 -8.33 8.23
N ALA A 48 -6.09 -8.26 8.54
CA ALA A 48 -7.06 -7.64 7.65
C ALA A 48 -6.74 -6.14 7.49
N VAL A 49 -6.85 -5.64 6.27
CA VAL A 49 -6.51 -4.26 5.93
C VAL A 49 -7.46 -3.70 4.89
N HIS A 50 -7.65 -2.39 4.92
CA HIS A 50 -8.36 -1.61 3.90
C HIS A 50 -7.33 -0.81 3.12
N VAL A 51 -7.54 -0.64 1.82
CA VAL A 51 -6.61 0.12 0.96
C VAL A 51 -7.21 1.49 0.70
N SER A 52 -6.48 2.55 1.05
CA SER A 52 -6.90 3.93 0.74
C SER A 52 -6.95 4.17 -0.76
N ASP A 53 -7.88 5.00 -1.21
CA ASP A 53 -7.95 5.47 -2.60
C ASP A 53 -6.83 6.48 -2.91
N ASP A 54 -6.23 7.12 -1.91
CA ASP A 54 -5.03 7.95 -2.08
C ASP A 54 -3.86 7.14 -2.65
N LEU A 55 -3.80 5.84 -2.32
CA LEU A 55 -2.78 4.96 -2.88
C LEU A 55 -2.96 4.79 -4.39
N ALA A 56 -4.19 4.80 -4.90
CA ALA A 56 -4.45 4.75 -6.34
C ALA A 56 -3.98 6.03 -7.03
N ALA A 57 -4.30 7.20 -6.46
CA ALA A 57 -3.85 8.50 -6.98
C ALA A 57 -2.31 8.59 -7.07
N VAL A 58 -1.59 8.09 -6.05
CA VAL A 58 -0.12 8.05 -6.07
C VAL A 58 0.42 7.10 -7.13
N ILE A 59 -0.24 5.96 -7.36
CA ILE A 59 0.17 4.99 -8.39
C ILE A 59 -0.04 5.54 -9.80
N GLU A 60 -1.12 6.30 -10.02
CA GLU A 60 -1.40 6.95 -11.31
C GLU A 60 -0.45 8.11 -11.63
N SER A 61 0.17 8.72 -10.61
CA SER A 61 1.11 9.84 -10.75
C SER A 61 2.57 9.43 -10.97
N CYS A 62 2.86 8.13 -11.12
CA CYS A 62 4.20 7.56 -11.25
C CYS A 62 4.47 7.00 -12.65
#